data_AF-A0A3C1Z3A4-F1
#
_entry.id   AF-A0A3C1Z3A4-F1
#
_cell.length_a   1.000
_cell.length_b   1.000
_cell.length_c   1.000
_cell.angle_alpha   90.00
_cell.angle_beta   90.00
_cell.angle_gamma   90.00
#
_symmetry.space_group_name_H-M   'P 1'
#
loop_
_entity.id
_entity.type
_entity.pdbx_description
1 polymer ?
#
loop_
_entity_poly.entity_id
_entity_poly.type
_entity_poly.pdbx_seq_one_letter_code
_entity_poly.pdbx_strand_id
1 'polypeptide(L)'
;MKSVAEPWTIRLLAVLYGAVAAWFAPAMGLAVLALLGLLVNPRTIGLRHLLLEVGVVSVQFGGAALASVGLWRLRWWGPWVACVYNLVWGGVVAGQALKSDGSLSLQDMVLIALGLFALLSLLPALRRSIRDRS
;
A
#
# COMPACT_ATOMS: atom_id res chain seq x y z
N MET A 1 1.63 29.88 12.37
CA MET A 1 2.15 29.54 11.03
C MET A 1 1.44 28.28 10.54
N LYS A 2 0.51 28.39 9.58
CA LYS A 2 -0.05 27.18 8.92
C LYS A 2 1.14 26.48 8.25
N SER A 3 1.51 25.31 8.76
CA SER A 3 2.72 24.59 8.36
C SER A 3 2.74 24.42 6.84
N VAL A 4 3.59 25.18 6.16
CA VAL A 4 3.87 25.00 4.74
C VAL A 4 4.42 23.58 4.52
N ALA A 5 5.12 23.00 5.49
CA ALA A 5 5.70 21.67 5.40
C ALA A 5 4.66 20.54 5.26
N GLU A 6 3.48 20.67 5.86
CA GLU A 6 2.46 19.61 5.92
C GLU A 6 1.90 19.18 4.54
N PRO A 7 1.46 20.09 3.64
CA PRO A 7 1.04 19.70 2.30
C PRO A 7 2.19 19.18 1.42
N TRP A 8 3.43 19.64 1.64
CA TRP A 8 4.60 19.13 0.91
C TRP A 8 4.94 17.70 1.32
N THR A 9 4.93 17.37 2.62
CA THR A 9 5.16 16.01 3.11
C THR A 9 4.07 15.06 2.60
N ILE A 10 2.80 15.49 2.59
CA ILE A 10 1.69 14.68 2.06
C ILE A 10 1.86 14.41 0.55
N ARG A 11 2.28 15.42 -0.23
CA ARG A 11 2.55 15.25 -1.66
C ARG A 11 3.77 14.37 -1.93
N LEU A 12 4.81 14.45 -1.08
CA LEU A 12 5.95 13.55 -1.16
C LEU A 12 5.51 12.10 -0.93
N LEU A 13 4.71 11.84 0.10
CA LEU A 13 4.12 10.51 0.32
C LEU A 13 3.29 10.07 -0.89
N ALA A 14 2.50 10.96 -1.48
CA ALA A 14 1.71 10.65 -2.67
C ALA A 14 2.59 10.17 -3.84
N VAL A 15 3.74 10.81 -4.07
CA VAL A 15 4.72 10.39 -5.07
C VAL A 15 5.32 9.02 -4.72
N LEU A 16 5.68 8.80 -3.45
CA LEU A 16 6.20 7.51 -2.98
C LEU A 16 5.21 6.37 -3.20
N TYR A 17 3.93 6.56 -2.85
CA TYR A 17 2.89 5.57 -3.16
C TYR A 17 2.68 5.39 -4.66
N GLY A 18 2.84 6.45 -5.46
CA GLY A 18 2.80 6.36 -6.91
C GLY A 18 3.94 5.49 -7.45
N ALA A 19 5.15 5.63 -6.91
CA ALA A 19 6.30 4.78 -7.25
C ALA A 19 6.07 3.32 -6.84
N VAL A 20 5.49 3.08 -5.65
CA VAL A 20 5.09 1.73 -5.22
C VAL A 20 4.05 1.14 -6.17
N ALA A 21 3.02 1.90 -6.56
CA ALA A 21 2.04 1.44 -7.54
C ALA A 21 2.69 1.11 -8.90
N ALA A 22 3.61 1.96 -9.36
CA ALA A 22 4.35 1.71 -10.60
C ALA A 22 5.21 0.44 -10.53
N TRP A 23 5.82 0.16 -9.37
CA TRP A 23 6.58 -1.06 -9.13
C TRP A 23 5.72 -2.33 -9.25
N PHE A 24 4.47 -2.28 -8.79
CA PHE A 24 3.52 -3.40 -8.92
C PHE A 24 2.79 -3.46 -10.27
N ALA A 25 2.93 -2.45 -11.14
CA ALA A 25 2.22 -2.40 -12.42
C ALA A 25 2.53 -3.58 -13.37
N PRO A 26 3.79 -4.05 -13.53
CA PRO A 26 4.07 -5.23 -14.35
C PRO A 26 3.43 -6.50 -13.80
N ALA A 27 3.48 -6.70 -12.48
CA ALA A 27 2.84 -7.84 -11.82
C ALA A 27 1.32 -7.81 -12.00
N MET A 28 0.71 -6.62 -11.95
CA MET A 28 -0.72 -6.43 -12.24
C MET A 28 -1.05 -6.78 -13.70
N GLY A 29 -0.19 -6.38 -14.65
CA GLY A 29 -0.33 -6.78 -16.04
C GLY A 29 -0.29 -8.30 -16.23
N LEU A 30 0.66 -8.97 -15.58
CA LEU A 30 0.77 -10.43 -15.59
C LEU A 30 -0.44 -11.11 -14.93
N ALA A 31 -0.92 -10.57 -13.81
CA ALA A 31 -2.13 -11.05 -13.13
C ALA A 31 -3.37 -11.00 -14.03
N VAL A 32 -3.55 -9.89 -14.75
CA VAL A 32 -4.65 -9.74 -15.74
C VAL A 32 -4.49 -10.72 -16.90
N LEU A 33 -3.29 -10.87 -17.45
CA LEU A 33 -3.01 -11.84 -18.51
C LEU A 33 -3.28 -13.28 -18.05
N ALA A 34 -2.92 -13.63 -16.81
CA ALA A 34 -3.18 -14.96 -16.26
C ALA A 34 -4.67 -15.22 -16.04
N LEU A 35 -5.44 -14.23 -15.59
CA LEU A 35 -6.91 -14.31 -15.51
C LEU A 35 -7.53 -14.52 -16.89
N LEU A 36 -7.08 -13.76 -17.90
CA LEU A 36 -7.54 -13.92 -19.28
C LEU A 36 -7.17 -15.30 -19.84
N GLY A 37 -5.96 -15.79 -19.55
CA GLY A 37 -5.53 -17.14 -19.90
C GLY A 37 -6.41 -18.22 -19.27
N LEU A 38 -6.93 -17.98 -18.06
CA LEU A 38 -7.83 -18.91 -17.38
C LEU A 38 -9.23 -18.96 -18.00
N LEU A 39 -9.70 -17.85 -18.59
CA LEU A 39 -10.93 -17.83 -19.41
C LEU A 39 -10.78 -18.67 -20.69
N VAL A 40 -9.56 -18.74 -21.24
CA VAL A 40 -9.27 -19.50 -22.48
C VAL A 40 -8.98 -20.98 -22.17
N ASN A 41 -8.28 -21.27 -21.08
CA ASN A 41 -7.98 -22.64 -20.66
C ASN A 41 -8.06 -22.79 -19.14
N PRO A 42 -9.18 -23.29 -18.58
CA PRO A 42 -9.39 -23.36 -17.14
C PRO A 42 -8.56 -24.44 -16.43
N ARG A 43 -7.79 -25.26 -17.16
CA ARG A 43 -7.04 -26.40 -16.59
C ARG A 43 -5.59 -26.09 -16.21
N THR A 44 -5.07 -24.90 -16.49
CA THR A 44 -3.62 -24.67 -16.56
C THR A 44 -2.93 -24.27 -15.25
N ILE A 45 -3.63 -23.84 -14.19
CA ILE A 45 -3.00 -23.42 -12.93
C ILE A 45 -3.93 -23.77 -11.76
N GLY A 46 -3.37 -24.09 -10.59
CA GLY A 46 -4.14 -24.21 -9.35
C GLY A 46 -4.91 -22.92 -9.07
N LEU A 47 -6.19 -22.88 -9.46
CA LEU A 47 -7.07 -21.71 -9.45
C LEU A 47 -6.99 -20.92 -8.14
N ARG A 48 -6.91 -21.64 -7.02
CA ARG A 48 -6.79 -21.06 -5.68
C ARG A 48 -5.50 -20.25 -5.49
N HIS A 49 -4.35 -20.74 -5.96
CA HIS A 49 -3.08 -20.02 -5.87
C HIS A 49 -3.10 -18.78 -6.77
N LEU A 50 -3.62 -18.92 -7.99
CA LEU A 50 -3.72 -17.80 -8.92
C LEU A 50 -4.62 -16.67 -8.37
N LEU A 51 -5.81 -17.02 -7.88
CA LEU A 51 -6.73 -16.03 -7.31
C LEU A 51 -6.14 -15.32 -6.08
N LEU A 52 -5.38 -16.05 -5.25
CA LEU A 52 -4.68 -15.45 -4.12
C LEU A 52 -3.60 -14.47 -4.58
N GLU A 53 -2.73 -14.85 -5.52
CA GLU A 53 -1.69 -13.96 -6.04
C GLU A 53 -2.26 -12.73 -6.73
N VAL A 54 -3.26 -12.92 -7.60
CA VAL A 54 -3.95 -11.82 -8.28
C VAL A 54 -4.62 -10.89 -7.25
N GLY A 55 -5.27 -11.45 -6.23
CA GLY A 55 -5.89 -10.68 -5.17
C GLY A 55 -4.86 -9.85 -4.38
N VAL A 56 -3.73 -10.46 -4.00
CA VAL A 56 -2.65 -9.77 -3.29
C VAL A 56 -2.08 -8.65 -4.16
N VAL A 57 -1.72 -8.93 -5.41
CA VAL A 57 -1.17 -7.92 -6.34
C VAL A 57 -2.17 -6.78 -6.57
N SER A 58 -3.46 -7.09 -6.70
CA SER A 58 -4.51 -6.09 -6.87
C SER A 58 -4.66 -5.17 -5.66
N VAL A 59 -4.60 -5.73 -4.44
CA VAL A 59 -4.65 -4.95 -3.20
C VAL A 59 -3.41 -4.07 -3.05
N GLN A 60 -2.22 -4.60 -3.39
CA GLN A 60 -0.96 -3.86 -3.33
C GLN A 60 -0.94 -2.70 -4.33
N PHE A 61 -1.24 -2.97 -5.60
CA PHE A 61 -1.31 -1.97 -6.66
C PHE A 61 -2.43 -0.97 -6.40
N GLY A 62 -3.65 -1.44 -6.18
CA GLY A 62 -4.83 -0.61 -6.02
C GLY A 62 -4.80 0.24 -4.75
N GLY A 63 -4.34 -0.33 -3.63
CA GLY A 63 -4.16 0.39 -2.37
C GLY A 63 -3.12 1.50 -2.48
N ALA A 64 -1.96 1.22 -3.08
CA ALA A 64 -0.92 2.22 -3.32
C ALA A 64 -1.41 3.31 -4.30
N ALA A 65 -2.09 2.94 -5.39
CA ALA A 65 -2.63 3.90 -6.34
C ALA A 65 -3.69 4.82 -5.71
N LEU A 66 -4.64 4.26 -4.95
CA LEU A 66 -5.66 5.03 -4.23
C LEU A 66 -5.02 5.94 -3.18
N ALA A 67 -4.06 5.45 -2.39
CA ALA A 67 -3.32 6.28 -1.43
C ALA A 67 -2.61 7.44 -2.14
N SER A 68 -1.92 7.16 -3.25
CA SER A 68 -1.24 8.18 -4.08
C SER A 68 -2.21 9.25 -4.56
N VAL A 69 -3.30 8.86 -5.22
CA VAL A 69 -4.29 9.81 -5.76
C VAL A 69 -4.97 10.60 -4.63
N GLY A 70 -5.36 9.93 -3.55
CA GLY A 70 -6.02 10.55 -2.40
C GLY A 70 -5.14 11.59 -1.72
N LEU A 71 -3.86 11.27 -1.51
CA LEU A 71 -2.89 12.19 -0.92
C LEU A 71 -2.51 13.33 -1.88
N TRP A 72 -2.30 13.04 -3.17
CA TRP A 72 -1.97 14.06 -4.17
C TRP A 72 -3.07 15.11 -4.32
N ARG A 73 -4.33 14.65 -4.35
CA ARG A 73 -5.51 15.51 -4.43
C ARG A 73 -5.94 16.06 -3.07
N LEU A 74 -5.17 15.82 -2.00
CA LEU A 74 -5.48 16.24 -0.63
C LEU A 74 -6.91 15.88 -0.20
N ARG A 75 -7.41 14.73 -0.65
CA ARG A 75 -8.74 14.24 -0.32
C ARG A 75 -8.74 13.72 1.11
N TRP A 76 -9.84 13.95 1.82
CA TRP A 76 -10.02 13.54 3.21
C TRP A 76 -9.80 12.04 3.44
N TRP A 77 -10.09 11.19 2.44
CA TRP A 77 -9.96 9.74 2.51
C TRP A 77 -8.53 9.26 2.18
N GLY A 78 -7.70 10.09 1.55
CA GLY A 78 -6.33 9.72 1.15
C GLY A 78 -5.45 9.28 2.33
N PRO A 79 -5.39 10.05 3.43
CA PRO A 79 -4.67 9.64 4.63
C PRO A 79 -5.17 8.35 5.27
N TRP A 80 -6.49 8.13 5.22
CA TRP A 80 -7.10 6.89 5.74
C TRP A 80 -6.69 5.67 4.92
N VAL A 81 -6.77 5.76 3.59
CA VAL A 81 -6.35 4.67 2.70
C VAL A 81 -4.86 4.37 2.87
N ALA A 82 -4.02 5.40 2.94
CA ALA A 82 -2.58 5.24 3.17
C ALA A 82 -2.29 4.60 4.54
N CYS A 83 -3.02 4.99 5.59
CA CYS A 83 -2.87 4.41 6.92
C CYS A 83 -3.24 2.91 6.93
N VAL A 84 -4.42 2.56 6.39
CA VAL A 84 -4.88 1.17 6.29
C VAL A 84 -3.91 0.34 5.45
N TYR A 85 -3.44 0.87 4.32
CA TYR A 85 -2.43 0.22 3.49
C TYR A 85 -1.16 -0.13 4.28
N ASN A 86 -0.61 0.82 5.05
CA ASN A 86 0.58 0.54 5.87
C ASN A 86 0.32 -0.44 7.02
N LEU A 87 -0.87 -0.39 7.63
CA LEU A 87 -1.22 -1.32 8.71
C LEU A 87 -1.31 -2.76 8.20
N VAL A 88 -1.97 -2.97 7.06
CA VAL A 88 -2.03 -4.29 6.41
C VAL A 88 -0.63 -4.78 6.08
N TRP A 89 0.18 -3.91 5.50
CA TRP A 89 1.53 -4.26 5.06
C TRP A 89 2.48 -4.53 6.24
N GLY A 90 2.44 -3.69 7.28
CA GLY A 90 3.17 -3.91 8.53
C GLY A 90 2.72 -5.19 9.24
N GLY A 91 1.44 -5.54 9.18
CA GLY A 91 0.91 -6.80 9.70
C GLY A 91 1.45 -8.02 8.95
N VAL A 92 1.60 -7.93 7.62
CA VAL A 92 2.22 -9.00 6.81
C VAL A 92 3.69 -9.18 7.19
N VAL A 93 4.46 -8.10 7.30
CA VAL A 93 5.88 -8.15 7.68
C VAL A 93 6.05 -8.69 9.11
N ALA A 94 5.23 -8.23 10.05
CA ALA A 94 5.24 -8.74 11.43
C ALA A 94 4.88 -10.23 11.49
N GLY A 95 3.91 -10.68 10.68
CA GLY A 95 3.53 -12.09 10.57
C GLY A 95 4.65 -12.95 9.95
N GLN A 96 5.45 -12.40 9.05
CA GLN A 96 6.64 -13.09 8.52
C GLN A 96 7.75 -13.18 9.57
N ALA A 97 8.00 -12.11 10.32
CA ALA A 97 8.97 -12.08 11.42
C ALA A 97 8.64 -13.10 12.53
N LEU A 98 7.36 -13.28 12.84
CA LEU A 98 6.89 -14.28 13.80
C LEU A 98 7.09 -15.72 13.30
N LYS A 99 7.08 -15.93 11.98
CA LYS A 99 7.30 -17.25 11.37
C LYS A 99 8.78 -17.60 11.21
N SER A 100 9.67 -16.60 11.26
CA SER A 100 11.12 -16.76 11.09
C SER A 100 11.89 -16.77 12.42
N ASP A 101 11.27 -17.23 13.52
CA ASP A 101 11.85 -17.21 14.88
C ASP A 101 12.37 -15.83 15.31
N GLY A 102 11.75 -14.74 14.82
CA GLY A 102 12.15 -13.37 15.12
C GLY A 102 13.31 -12.86 14.27
N SER A 103 13.79 -13.62 13.28
CA SER A 103 14.77 -13.15 12.31
C SER A 103 14.09 -12.19 11.32
N LEU A 104 14.30 -10.89 11.53
CA LEU A 104 13.97 -9.84 10.56
C LEU A 104 15.19 -9.58 9.71
N SER A 105 15.05 -9.66 8.38
CA SER A 105 16.11 -9.23 7.50
C SER A 105 16.29 -7.71 7.61
N LEU A 106 17.47 -7.22 7.24
CA LEU A 106 17.76 -5.78 7.20
C LEU A 106 16.78 -5.04 6.27
N GLN A 107 16.31 -5.73 5.22
CA GLN A 107 15.29 -5.24 4.31
C GLN A 107 13.94 -5.05 5.01
N ASP A 108 13.50 -6.01 5.83
CA ASP A 108 12.24 -5.94 6.57
C ASP A 108 12.24 -4.79 7.60
N MET A 109 13.39 -4.56 8.26
CA MET A 109 13.53 -3.45 9.19
C MET A 109 13.43 -2.08 8.50
N VAL A 110 14.05 -1.92 7.33
CA VAL A 110 13.96 -0.68 6.53
C VAL A 110 12.52 -0.43 6.09
N LEU A 111 11.83 -1.49 5.69
CA LEU A 111 10.43 -1.47 5.28
C LEU A 111 9.48 -1.07 6.42
N ILE A 112 9.70 -1.61 7.63
CA ILE A 112 8.98 -1.23 8.85
C ILE A 112 9.26 0.24 9.21
N ALA A 113 10.53 0.67 9.15
CA ALA A 113 10.91 2.05 9.46
C ALA A 113 10.25 3.05 8.50
N LEU A 114 10.20 2.73 7.19
CA LEU A 114 9.49 3.51 6.18
C LEU A 114 7.98 3.54 6.44
N GLY A 115 7.37 2.41 6.80
CA GLY A 115 5.95 2.33 7.16
C GLY A 115 5.61 3.18 8.40
N LEU A 116 6.44 3.11 9.44
CA LEU A 116 6.33 3.95 10.64
C LEU A 116 6.50 5.43 10.32
N PHE A 117 7.50 5.78 9.51
CA PHE A 117 7.69 7.15 9.05
C PHE A 117 6.47 7.67 8.28
N ALA A 118 5.89 6.84 7.41
CA ALA A 118 4.67 7.17 6.69
C ALA A 118 3.48 7.39 7.64
N LEU A 119 3.28 6.50 8.62
CA LEU A 119 2.22 6.62 9.63
C LEU A 119 2.38 7.89 10.48
N LEU A 120 3.59 8.17 10.95
CA LEU A 120 3.90 9.38 11.72
C LEU A 120 3.67 10.65 10.89
N SER A 121 4.00 10.61 9.60
CA SER A 121 3.75 11.71 8.67
C SER A 121 2.25 11.92 8.37
N LEU A 122 1.43 10.88 8.49
CA LEU A 122 -0.02 10.94 8.25
C LEU A 122 -0.82 11.37 9.50
N LEU A 123 -0.25 11.24 10.70
CA LEU A 123 -0.93 11.56 11.97
C LEU A 123 -1.52 12.99 12.03
N PRO A 124 -0.79 14.05 11.61
CA PRO A 124 -1.34 15.41 11.58
C PRO A 124 -2.54 15.54 10.62
N ALA A 125 -2.44 14.91 9.44
CA ALA A 125 -3.49 14.92 8.43
C ALA A 125 -4.75 14.17 8.89
N LEU A 126 -4.57 13.04 9.59
CA LEU A 126 -5.67 12.28 10.19
C LEU A 126 -6.36 13.07 11.30
N ARG A 127 -5.62 13.72 12.19
CA ARG A 127 -6.19 14.57 13.25
C ARG A 127 -7.04 15.71 12.68
N ARG A 128 -6.59 16.36 11.59
CA ARG A 128 -7.41 17.36 10.88
C ARG A 128 -8.68 16.77 10.29
N SER A 129 -8.57 15.65 9.58
CA SER A 129 -9.71 14.96 8.97
C SER A 129 -10.80 14.59 9.98
N ILE A 130 -10.41 14.20 11.21
CA ILE A 130 -11.33 13.92 12.32
C ILE A 130 -11.96 15.22 12.85
N ARG A 131 -11.16 16.26 13.09
CA ARG A 131 -11.66 17.56 13.61
C ARG A 131 -12.62 18.24 12.63
N ASP A 132 -12.39 18.16 11.33
CA ASP A 132 -13.27 18.78 10.32
C ASP A 132 -14.61 18.05 10.16
N ARG A 133 -14.81 16.91 10.86
CA ARG A 133 -16.02 16.07 10.82
C ARG A 133 -16.80 16.04 12.14
N SER A 134 -16.22 16.53 13.23
CA SER A 134 -16.85 16.65 14.56
C SER A 134 -17.53 18.00 14.71
#